data_AF-A0A1V5DP02-F1
#
_entry.id   AF-A0A1V5DP02-F1
#
_cell.length_a   1.000
_cell.length_b   1.000
_cell.length_c   1.000
_cell.angle_alpha   90.00
_cell.angle_beta   90.00
_cell.angle_gamma   90.00
#
_symmetry.space_group_name_H-M   'P 1'
#
loop_
_entity.id
_entity.type
_entity.pdbx_description
1 polymer ?
#
loop_
_entity_poly.entity_id
_entity_poly.type
_entity_poly.pdbx_seq_one_letter_code
_entity_poly.pdbx_strand_id
1 'polypeptide(L)'
;MDTDTGPPFDRLQISAITANSPVYVSHVSQDKAWVHVETSTYFGWVNARDIAFVDESFVRSWQNGRYAVLIRDRIPIYDEKGRFCFKAPLGAQFPLLREEGAFLDVWIAVADENRQAVLSVARVSRENAALRPLKMTRANLAKVANELINQPYGWGGLPQNRDCSSMMMDFFAPFGIWLPRNSKQQAHEVGRFIELGSLSPEEKEAIILSYGIPYATLIWRKGHIMLYMGSYEGKALIFHSMWGVNTQDPRGRKGRKVVGRSVITTLRPGIESCNGRAPGCDPLQSVLGMTLLLPNAPTPPEPASSFPSQNP
;
A
#
# COMPACT_ATOMS: atom_id res chain seq x y z
N MET A 1 26.62 4.46 -6.36
CA MET A 1 25.72 5.46 -6.96
C MET A 1 24.32 5.10 -6.54
N ASP A 2 23.63 6.02 -5.85
CA ASP A 2 22.19 5.93 -5.61
C ASP A 2 21.49 6.04 -6.97
N THR A 3 21.16 4.89 -7.55
CA THR A 3 20.55 4.79 -8.89
C THR A 3 19.08 5.23 -8.92
N ASP A 4 18.58 5.84 -7.86
CA ASP A 4 17.19 6.31 -7.73
C ASP A 4 17.07 7.82 -7.99
N THR A 5 17.89 8.33 -8.90
CA THR A 5 18.05 9.77 -9.19
C THR A 5 17.60 10.19 -10.59
N GLY A 6 17.13 9.23 -11.41
CA GLY A 6 16.56 9.48 -12.74
C GLY A 6 15.16 8.89 -12.90
N PRO A 7 14.53 9.01 -14.08
CA PRO A 7 13.24 8.38 -14.35
C PRO A 7 13.25 6.89 -13.97
N PRO A 8 12.19 6.37 -13.32
CA PRO A 8 10.88 7.00 -13.10
C PRO A 8 10.74 7.77 -11.75
N PHE A 9 11.84 8.11 -11.07
CA PHE A 9 11.83 8.67 -9.70
C PHE A 9 11.68 10.19 -9.66
N ASP A 10 10.49 10.69 -9.99
CA ASP A 10 10.16 12.11 -9.76
C ASP A 10 10.06 12.40 -8.26
N ARG A 11 10.96 13.26 -7.75
CA ARG A 11 11.04 13.62 -6.32
C ARG A 11 9.96 14.61 -5.88
N LEU A 12 9.28 15.27 -6.82
CA LEU A 12 8.13 16.13 -6.54
C LEU A 12 6.83 15.30 -6.43
N GLN A 13 6.81 14.10 -7.01
CA GLN A 13 5.73 13.16 -6.76
C GLN A 13 5.84 12.57 -5.36
N ILE A 14 4.80 12.80 -4.55
CA ILE A 14 4.74 12.26 -3.19
C ILE A 14 3.73 11.10 -3.08
N SER A 15 2.49 11.34 -3.48
CA SER A 15 1.44 10.32 -3.48
C SER A 15 0.40 10.62 -4.55
N ALA A 16 -0.14 9.55 -5.16
CA ALA A 16 -1.41 9.63 -5.85
C ALA A 16 -2.55 9.73 -4.80
N ILE A 17 -3.62 10.42 -5.18
CA ILE A 17 -4.86 10.53 -4.42
C ILE A 17 -5.97 10.03 -5.33
N THR A 18 -6.86 9.18 -4.82
CA THR A 18 -7.94 8.59 -5.62
C THR A 18 -9.10 9.57 -5.73
N ALA A 19 -9.84 9.53 -6.84
CA ALA A 19 -11.09 10.28 -6.97
C ALA A 19 -12.02 10.04 -5.77
N ASN A 20 -12.75 11.08 -5.36
CA ASN A 20 -13.62 11.10 -4.18
C ASN A 20 -12.92 10.85 -2.83
N SER A 21 -11.58 10.96 -2.76
CA SER A 21 -10.89 11.07 -1.48
C SER A 21 -11.25 12.40 -0.80
N PRO A 22 -11.72 12.41 0.46
CA PRO A 22 -11.90 13.64 1.21
C PRO A 22 -10.56 14.35 1.41
N VAL A 23 -10.58 15.67 1.26
CA VAL A 23 -9.41 16.53 1.48
C VAL A 23 -9.81 17.81 2.21
N TYR A 24 -8.89 18.34 2.99
CA TYR A 24 -8.95 19.68 3.56
C TYR A 24 -8.05 20.61 2.75
N VAL A 25 -8.61 21.70 2.21
CA VAL A 25 -7.83 22.72 1.49
C VAL A 25 -7.31 23.74 2.49
N SER A 26 -5.98 23.78 2.67
CA SER A 26 -5.33 24.70 3.62
C SER A 26 -4.74 25.94 2.95
N HIS A 27 -4.47 25.90 1.64
CA HIS A 27 -3.96 27.05 0.91
C HIS A 27 -4.31 27.01 -0.58
N VAL A 28 -4.27 28.18 -1.22
CA VAL A 28 -4.47 28.35 -2.66
C VAL A 28 -3.30 29.16 -3.22
N SER A 29 -2.71 28.69 -4.31
CA SER A 29 -1.64 29.41 -5.03
C SER A 29 -2.12 30.77 -5.56
N GLN A 30 -1.19 31.70 -5.79
CA GLN A 30 -1.51 33.08 -6.20
C GLN A 30 -2.28 33.14 -7.53
N ASP A 31 -1.96 32.26 -8.49
CA ASP A 31 -2.65 32.13 -9.78
C ASP A 31 -3.90 31.24 -9.72
N LYS A 32 -4.18 30.65 -8.55
CA LYS A 32 -5.31 29.74 -8.26
C LYS A 32 -5.26 28.42 -9.03
N ALA A 33 -4.16 28.09 -9.72
CA ALA A 33 -4.06 26.84 -10.48
C ALA A 33 -3.83 25.61 -9.59
N TRP A 34 -3.27 25.83 -8.40
CA TRP A 34 -2.95 24.79 -7.42
C TRP A 34 -3.56 25.09 -6.06
N VAL A 35 -3.92 24.02 -5.35
CA VAL A 35 -4.31 24.08 -3.94
C VAL A 35 -3.44 23.15 -3.12
N HIS A 36 -3.11 23.57 -1.91
CA HIS A 36 -2.43 22.74 -0.94
C HIS A 36 -3.49 22.02 -0.10
N VAL A 37 -3.43 20.69 -0.08
CA VAL A 37 -4.43 19.83 0.55
C VAL A 37 -3.82 18.92 1.59
N GLU A 38 -4.63 18.56 2.58
CA GLU A 38 -4.37 17.48 3.52
C GLU A 38 -5.40 16.35 3.31
N THR A 39 -4.91 15.13 3.21
CA THR A 39 -5.71 13.89 3.18
C THR A 39 -5.57 13.19 4.54
N SER A 40 -6.28 12.08 4.72
CA SER A 40 -6.09 11.23 5.91
C SER A 40 -4.69 10.60 6.03
N THR A 41 -3.84 10.66 5.00
CA THR A 41 -2.55 9.94 4.99
C THR A 41 -1.34 10.81 4.65
N TYR A 42 -1.54 11.96 4.02
CA TYR A 42 -0.47 12.84 3.54
C TYR A 42 -0.99 14.23 3.14
N PHE A 43 -0.11 15.18 2.86
CA PHE A 43 -0.43 16.53 2.37
C PHE A 43 0.42 16.93 1.16
N GLY A 44 -0.05 17.88 0.36
CA GLY A 44 0.71 18.39 -0.78
C GLY A 44 -0.09 19.25 -1.74
N TRP A 45 0.54 19.65 -2.84
CA TRP A 45 -0.08 20.46 -3.89
C TRP A 45 -0.77 19.58 -4.93
N VAL A 46 -2.02 19.92 -5.26
CA VAL A 46 -2.81 19.27 -6.31
C VAL A 46 -3.41 20.32 -7.24
N ASN A 47 -3.73 19.91 -8.47
CA ASN A 47 -4.36 20.79 -9.43
C ASN A 47 -5.75 21.20 -8.91
N ALA A 48 -6.06 22.49 -8.92
CA ALA A 48 -7.36 23.00 -8.46
C ALA A 48 -8.54 22.41 -9.26
N ARG A 49 -8.29 21.99 -10.51
CA ARG A 49 -9.28 21.34 -11.39
C ARG A 49 -9.64 19.91 -10.99
N ASP A 50 -8.97 19.33 -10.00
CA ASP A 50 -9.30 18.01 -9.46
C ASP A 50 -10.09 18.10 -8.14
N ILE A 51 -10.37 19.33 -7.67
CA ILE A 51 -11.00 19.60 -6.36
C ILE A 51 -12.42 20.12 -6.53
N ALA A 52 -13.35 19.52 -5.78
CA ALA A 52 -14.72 19.99 -5.66
C ALA A 52 -15.02 20.27 -4.18
N PHE A 53 -15.56 21.45 -3.90
CA PHE A 53 -15.90 21.88 -2.54
C PHE A 53 -17.22 21.26 -2.10
N VAL A 54 -17.37 21.06 -0.79
CA VAL A 54 -18.55 20.45 -0.18
C VAL A 54 -19.04 21.32 0.96
N ASP A 55 -20.35 21.24 1.22
CA ASP A 55 -20.95 21.81 2.42
C ASP A 55 -21.25 20.73 3.47
N GLU A 56 -21.73 21.15 4.64
CA GLU A 56 -22.07 20.20 5.71
C GLU A 56 -23.19 19.22 5.32
N SER A 57 -24.11 19.63 4.45
CA SER A 57 -25.21 18.78 4.02
C SER A 57 -24.68 17.61 3.18
N PHE A 58 -23.76 17.90 2.26
CA PHE A 58 -23.05 16.91 1.48
C PHE A 58 -22.28 15.96 2.40
N VAL A 59 -21.52 16.50 3.37
CA VAL A 59 -20.71 15.68 4.30
C VAL A 59 -21.60 14.73 5.11
N ARG A 60 -22.74 15.20 5.62
CA ARG A 60 -23.72 14.36 6.34
C ARG A 60 -24.27 13.24 5.47
N SER A 61 -24.59 13.53 4.21
CA SER A 61 -25.07 12.51 3.27
C SER A 61 -23.97 11.51 2.88
N TRP A 62 -22.73 11.98 2.71
CA TRP A 62 -21.59 11.13 2.38
C TRP A 62 -21.25 10.17 3.52
N GLN A 63 -21.34 10.62 4.78
CA GLN A 63 -21.04 9.83 5.97
C GLN A 63 -22.21 8.95 6.43
N ASN A 64 -22.82 8.18 5.52
CA ASN A 64 -24.03 7.40 5.81
C ASN A 64 -23.81 6.11 6.64
N GLY A 65 -22.56 5.78 6.97
CA GLY A 65 -22.19 4.64 7.79
C GLY A 65 -22.15 3.27 7.09
N ARG A 66 -22.59 3.18 5.82
CA ARG A 66 -22.58 1.94 5.03
C ARG A 66 -21.79 2.16 3.76
N TYR A 67 -20.77 1.36 3.49
CA TYR A 67 -19.88 1.58 2.35
C TYR A 67 -19.72 0.33 1.50
N ALA A 68 -19.64 0.53 0.19
CA ALA A 68 -19.07 -0.45 -0.73
C ALA A 68 -17.57 -0.18 -0.90
N VAL A 69 -16.79 -1.22 -1.13
CA VAL A 69 -15.36 -1.14 -1.44
C VAL A 69 -15.06 -1.91 -2.71
N LEU A 70 -14.22 -1.33 -3.56
CA LEU A 70 -13.78 -1.99 -4.79
C LEU A 70 -12.74 -3.07 -4.49
N ILE A 71 -12.95 -4.24 -5.11
CA ILE A 71 -12.11 -5.44 -4.97
C ILE A 71 -11.45 -5.82 -6.32
N ARG A 72 -11.55 -4.93 -7.30
CA ARG A 72 -10.92 -4.97 -8.62
C ARG A 72 -10.30 -3.61 -8.91
N ASP A 73 -9.30 -3.57 -9.77
CA ASP A 73 -8.55 -2.36 -10.05
C ASP A 73 -9.03 -1.66 -11.33
N ARG A 74 -8.86 -0.33 -11.38
CA ARG A 74 -9.15 0.52 -12.56
C ARG A 74 -10.57 0.37 -13.12
N ILE A 75 -11.55 0.20 -12.25
CA ILE A 75 -12.96 0.05 -12.63
C ILE A 75 -13.50 1.39 -13.16
N PRO A 76 -14.02 1.45 -14.39
CA PRO A 76 -14.68 2.65 -14.87
C PRO A 76 -16.00 2.86 -14.12
N ILE A 77 -16.18 4.06 -13.61
CA ILE A 77 -17.38 4.48 -12.89
C ILE A 77 -18.20 5.39 -13.81
N TYR A 78 -19.48 5.09 -13.91
CA TYR A 78 -20.45 5.83 -14.69
C TYR A 78 -21.57 6.34 -13.79
N ASP A 79 -22.10 7.51 -14.10
CA ASP A 79 -23.33 7.99 -13.46
C ASP A 79 -24.59 7.26 -13.98
N GLU A 80 -25.74 7.58 -13.39
CA GLU A 80 -27.05 7.05 -13.78
C GLU A 80 -27.44 7.33 -15.25
N LYS A 81 -26.80 8.31 -15.90
CA LYS A 81 -27.00 8.65 -17.31
C LYS A 81 -26.02 7.93 -18.23
N GLY A 82 -25.18 7.05 -17.69
CA GLY A 82 -24.15 6.31 -18.43
C GLY A 82 -22.93 7.16 -18.81
N ARG A 83 -22.76 8.35 -18.23
CA ARG A 83 -21.60 9.21 -18.51
C ARG A 83 -20.42 8.72 -17.68
N PHE A 84 -19.26 8.59 -18.31
CA PHE A 84 -18.02 8.24 -17.63
C PHE A 84 -17.63 9.36 -16.66
N CYS A 85 -17.33 9.00 -15.41
CA CYS A 85 -16.88 9.94 -14.39
C CYS A 85 -15.37 9.81 -14.15
N PHE A 86 -14.90 8.62 -13.75
CA PHE A 86 -13.48 8.35 -13.47
C PHE A 86 -13.21 6.84 -13.43
N LYS A 87 -11.93 6.46 -13.33
CA LYS A 87 -11.53 5.09 -13.00
C LYS A 87 -11.20 5.00 -11.52
N ALA A 88 -11.86 4.10 -10.82
CA ALA A 88 -11.65 3.88 -9.40
C ALA A 88 -10.67 2.70 -9.18
N PRO A 89 -9.64 2.87 -8.34
CA PRO A 89 -8.70 1.81 -8.03
C PRO A 89 -9.27 0.80 -7.03
N LEU A 90 -8.62 -0.36 -6.94
CA LEU A 90 -8.85 -1.32 -5.87
C LEU A 90 -8.70 -0.63 -4.51
N GLY A 91 -9.62 -0.92 -3.57
CA GLY A 91 -9.65 -0.30 -2.25
C GLY A 91 -10.41 1.03 -2.17
N ALA A 92 -10.83 1.61 -3.31
CA ALA A 92 -11.71 2.79 -3.31
C ALA A 92 -13.06 2.49 -2.65
N GLN A 93 -13.59 3.45 -1.90
CA GLN A 93 -14.76 3.29 -1.05
C GLN A 93 -15.82 4.33 -1.39
N PHE A 94 -17.07 3.90 -1.43
CA PHE A 94 -18.21 4.74 -1.78
C PHE A 94 -19.37 4.49 -0.83
N PRO A 95 -20.12 5.52 -0.39
CA PRO A 95 -21.31 5.33 0.43
C PRO A 95 -22.33 4.47 -0.31
N LEU A 96 -22.81 3.41 0.34
CA LEU A 96 -23.77 2.47 -0.22
C LEU A 96 -25.19 3.02 -0.06
N LEU A 97 -25.95 3.03 -1.15
CA LEU A 97 -27.37 3.40 -1.15
C LEU A 97 -28.26 2.18 -0.98
N ARG A 98 -28.13 1.23 -1.90
CA ARG A 98 -28.97 0.04 -1.98
C ARG A 98 -28.23 -1.11 -2.64
N GLU A 99 -28.74 -2.30 -2.35
CA GLU A 99 -28.28 -3.56 -2.89
C GLU A 99 -29.34 -4.09 -3.85
N GLU A 100 -29.00 -4.29 -5.11
CA GLU A 100 -29.96 -4.74 -6.14
C GLU A 100 -29.41 -5.96 -6.87
N GLY A 101 -29.75 -7.15 -6.40
CA GLY A 101 -29.31 -8.41 -7.01
C GLY A 101 -27.79 -8.46 -7.18
N ALA A 102 -27.32 -8.50 -8.42
CA ALA A 102 -25.90 -8.54 -8.79
C ALA A 102 -25.16 -7.19 -8.68
N PHE A 103 -25.85 -6.11 -8.29
CA PHE A 103 -25.31 -4.76 -8.27
C PHE A 103 -25.42 -4.09 -6.91
N LEU A 104 -24.57 -3.08 -6.72
CA LEU A 104 -24.61 -2.13 -5.61
C LEU A 104 -24.76 -0.72 -6.21
N ASP A 105 -25.75 0.04 -5.74
CA ASP A 105 -25.83 1.45 -6.05
C ASP A 105 -25.10 2.23 -4.95
N VAL A 106 -24.23 3.13 -5.36
CA VAL A 106 -23.37 3.91 -4.48
C VAL A 106 -23.44 5.40 -4.82
N TRP A 107 -23.16 6.24 -3.84
CA TRP A 107 -22.88 7.64 -4.09
C TRP A 107 -21.46 7.83 -4.61
N ILE A 108 -21.34 8.65 -5.65
CA ILE A 108 -20.09 9.24 -6.10
C ILE A 108 -20.21 10.76 -6.03
N ALA A 109 -19.07 11.44 -5.91
CA ALA A 109 -19.04 12.90 -5.99
C ALA A 109 -18.56 13.30 -7.39
N VAL A 110 -19.28 14.21 -8.04
CA VAL A 110 -18.86 14.82 -9.30
C VAL A 110 -18.90 16.34 -9.14
N ALA A 111 -17.98 17.05 -9.80
CA ALA A 111 -17.98 18.51 -9.76
C ALA A 111 -19.07 19.07 -10.68
N ASP A 112 -19.84 20.03 -10.19
CA ASP A 112 -20.69 20.88 -11.03
C ASP A 112 -19.87 21.98 -11.74
N GLU A 113 -20.53 22.83 -12.51
CA GLU A 113 -19.94 23.97 -13.21
C GLU A 113 -19.27 24.99 -12.28
N ASN A 114 -19.64 25.02 -11.01
CA ASN A 114 -19.11 25.92 -9.97
C ASN A 114 -18.04 25.26 -9.09
N ARG A 115 -17.60 24.04 -9.44
CA ARG A 115 -16.67 23.23 -8.64
C ARG A 115 -17.18 22.89 -7.24
N GLN A 116 -18.50 22.82 -7.06
CA GLN A 116 -19.11 22.17 -5.90
C GLN A 116 -19.30 20.69 -6.20
N ALA A 117 -19.09 19.83 -5.21
CA ALA A 117 -19.32 18.42 -5.36
C ALA A 117 -20.83 18.15 -5.22
N VAL A 118 -21.40 17.49 -6.22
CA VAL A 118 -22.78 17.01 -6.19
C VAL A 118 -22.79 15.49 -6.10
N LEU A 119 -23.76 14.96 -5.36
CA LEU A 119 -23.98 13.53 -5.23
C LEU A 119 -24.60 12.99 -6.51
N SER A 120 -23.98 11.97 -7.10
CA SER A 120 -24.52 11.24 -8.24
C SER A 120 -24.55 9.75 -7.93
N VAL A 121 -25.58 9.05 -8.39
CA VAL A 121 -25.66 7.59 -8.22
C VAL A 121 -24.77 6.93 -9.26
N ALA A 122 -23.98 5.96 -8.84
CA ALA A 122 -23.27 5.03 -9.71
C ALA A 122 -23.68 3.60 -9.39
N ARG A 123 -23.78 2.76 -10.41
CA ARG A 123 -24.08 1.33 -10.28
C ARG A 123 -22.82 0.51 -10.51
N VAL A 124 -22.43 -0.30 -9.52
CA VAL A 124 -21.25 -1.17 -9.59
C VAL A 124 -21.64 -2.64 -9.43
N SER A 125 -21.04 -3.52 -10.25
CA SER A 125 -21.25 -4.97 -10.15
C SER A 125 -20.62 -5.54 -8.88
N ARG A 126 -21.26 -6.52 -8.25
CA ARG A 126 -20.70 -7.31 -7.14
C ARG A 126 -19.45 -8.12 -7.52
N GLU A 127 -19.16 -8.26 -8.82
CA GLU A 127 -17.89 -8.81 -9.28
C GLU A 127 -16.71 -7.86 -9.00
N ASN A 128 -16.99 -6.56 -9.03
CA ASN A 128 -16.03 -5.46 -8.89
C ASN A 128 -16.01 -4.85 -7.47
N ALA A 129 -17.10 -4.99 -6.72
CA ALA A 129 -17.28 -4.36 -5.42
C ALA A 129 -17.90 -5.32 -4.39
N ALA A 130 -17.64 -5.05 -3.10
CA ALA A 130 -18.24 -5.77 -1.98
C ALA A 130 -18.66 -4.78 -0.87
N LEU A 131 -19.49 -5.25 0.06
CA LEU A 131 -19.76 -4.50 1.29
C LEU A 131 -18.48 -4.40 2.13
N ARG A 132 -18.23 -3.22 2.70
CA ARG A 132 -17.09 -2.97 3.59
C ARG A 132 -17.45 -3.32 5.04
N PRO A 133 -16.58 -4.03 5.79
CA PRO A 133 -15.33 -4.65 5.34
C PRO A 133 -15.58 -5.98 4.62
N LEU A 134 -14.75 -6.27 3.61
CA LEU A 134 -14.64 -7.61 3.03
C LEU A 134 -14.09 -8.56 4.10
N LYS A 135 -14.70 -9.74 4.27
CA LYS A 135 -14.21 -10.74 5.23
C LYS A 135 -12.79 -11.20 4.85
N MET A 136 -11.87 -11.23 5.80
CA MET A 136 -10.49 -11.72 5.63
C MET A 136 -10.42 -13.26 5.57
N THR A 137 -11.01 -13.86 4.54
CA THR A 137 -10.84 -15.29 4.25
C THR A 137 -9.64 -15.49 3.32
N ARG A 138 -9.06 -16.69 3.31
CA ARG A 138 -7.95 -17.04 2.38
C ARG A 138 -8.31 -16.76 0.92
N ALA A 139 -9.55 -17.09 0.52
CA ALA A 139 -10.04 -16.85 -0.83
C ALA A 139 -10.10 -15.35 -1.18
N ASN A 140 -10.57 -14.52 -0.25
CA ASN A 140 -10.66 -13.07 -0.47
C ASN A 140 -9.26 -12.42 -0.48
N LEU A 141 -8.36 -12.85 0.41
CA LEU A 141 -6.96 -12.39 0.42
C LEU A 141 -6.26 -12.73 -0.91
N ALA A 142 -6.40 -13.96 -1.40
CA ALA A 142 -5.87 -14.37 -2.69
C ALA A 142 -6.49 -13.59 -3.86
N LYS A 143 -7.81 -13.35 -3.82
CA LYS A 143 -8.51 -12.56 -4.84
C LYS A 143 -7.93 -11.14 -4.95
N VAL A 144 -7.72 -10.46 -3.83
CA VAL A 144 -7.14 -9.11 -3.80
C VAL A 144 -5.66 -9.14 -4.20
N ALA A 145 -4.88 -10.11 -3.72
CA ALA A 145 -3.47 -10.25 -4.12
C ALA A 145 -3.30 -10.47 -5.64
N ASN A 146 -4.16 -11.31 -6.23
CA ASN A 146 -4.14 -11.62 -7.67
C ASN A 146 -4.50 -10.41 -8.55
N GLU A 147 -5.28 -9.47 -8.04
CA GLU A 147 -5.53 -8.22 -8.76
C GLU A 147 -4.28 -7.33 -8.83
N LEU A 148 -3.47 -7.39 -7.79
CA LEU A 148 -2.30 -6.55 -7.62
C LEU A 148 -1.03 -7.14 -8.21
N ILE A 149 -0.93 -8.46 -8.45
CA ILE A 149 0.30 -9.10 -8.96
C ILE A 149 0.61 -8.68 -10.40
N ASN A 150 1.91 -8.57 -10.74
CA ASN A 150 2.41 -8.12 -12.04
C ASN A 150 2.05 -6.67 -12.45
N GLN A 151 1.41 -5.89 -11.56
CA GLN A 151 1.15 -4.47 -11.80
C GLN A 151 2.48 -3.70 -11.81
N PRO A 152 2.69 -2.78 -12.77
CA PRO A 152 3.93 -2.00 -12.83
C PRO A 152 4.18 -1.19 -11.55
N TYR A 153 5.46 -1.07 -11.18
CA TYR A 153 5.88 -0.22 -10.08
C TYR A 153 5.69 1.25 -10.46
N GLY A 154 5.14 2.05 -9.53
CA GLY A 154 4.96 3.48 -9.70
C GLY A 154 5.46 4.27 -8.50
N TRP A 155 6.58 4.97 -8.66
CA TRP A 155 7.12 5.83 -7.61
C TRP A 155 6.09 6.89 -7.21
N GLY A 156 5.74 6.95 -5.93
CA GLY A 156 4.74 7.91 -5.44
C GLY A 156 3.35 7.73 -6.07
N GLY A 157 3.09 6.61 -6.75
CA GLY A 157 1.85 6.35 -7.49
C GLY A 157 1.90 6.65 -8.99
N LEU A 158 3.02 7.09 -9.56
CA LEU A 158 3.10 7.47 -10.98
C LEU A 158 3.02 6.28 -11.96
N PRO A 159 2.42 6.47 -13.15
CA PRO A 159 1.46 7.54 -13.45
C PRO A 159 0.12 7.31 -12.73
N GLN A 160 -0.30 6.06 -12.57
CA GLN A 160 -1.47 5.60 -11.79
C GLN A 160 -1.22 4.14 -11.36
N ASN A 161 -0.06 3.92 -10.75
CA ASN A 161 0.46 2.62 -10.31
C ASN A 161 0.71 2.66 -8.79
N ARG A 162 1.41 1.66 -8.26
CA ARG A 162 1.68 1.55 -6.83
C ARG A 162 3.15 1.36 -6.55
N ASP A 163 3.64 2.05 -5.52
CA ASP A 163 4.93 1.73 -4.90
C ASP A 163 4.75 0.65 -3.83
N CYS A 164 5.82 0.32 -3.12
CA CYS A 164 5.79 -0.72 -2.09
C CYS A 164 4.71 -0.49 -1.02
N SER A 165 4.59 0.75 -0.53
CA SER A 165 3.71 1.12 0.57
C SER A 165 2.28 1.41 0.11
N SER A 166 2.07 2.04 -1.04
CA SER A 166 0.71 2.24 -1.56
C SER A 166 0.07 0.93 -2.00
N MET A 167 0.87 -0.07 -2.41
CA MET A 167 0.38 -1.44 -2.61
C MET A 167 -0.16 -2.06 -1.32
N MET A 168 0.49 -1.83 -0.17
CA MET A 168 -0.02 -2.33 1.11
C MET A 168 -1.34 -1.65 1.48
N MET A 169 -1.42 -0.31 1.34
CA MET A 169 -2.65 0.43 1.63
C MET A 169 -3.85 -0.14 0.85
N ASP A 170 -3.68 -0.29 -0.46
CA ASP A 170 -4.77 -0.75 -1.31
C ASP A 170 -5.08 -2.24 -1.09
N PHE A 171 -4.07 -3.09 -0.81
CA PHE A 171 -4.30 -4.48 -0.44
C PHE A 171 -5.17 -4.60 0.82
N PHE A 172 -4.93 -3.77 1.83
CA PHE A 172 -5.61 -3.84 3.13
C PHE A 172 -6.94 -3.06 3.20
N ALA A 173 -7.14 -2.07 2.33
CA ALA A 173 -8.33 -1.22 2.31
C ALA A 173 -9.67 -1.98 2.21
N PRO A 174 -9.84 -3.00 1.33
CA PRO A 174 -11.05 -3.82 1.27
C PRO A 174 -11.41 -4.48 2.61
N PHE A 175 -10.41 -4.84 3.40
CA PHE A 175 -10.57 -5.52 4.68
C PHE A 175 -10.80 -4.57 5.85
N GLY A 176 -10.84 -3.26 5.60
CA GLY A 176 -11.05 -2.25 6.63
C GLY A 176 -9.81 -1.98 7.49
N ILE A 177 -8.63 -2.45 7.10
CA ILE A 177 -7.37 -2.17 7.78
C ILE A 177 -6.74 -0.93 7.15
N TRP A 178 -6.61 0.13 7.93
CA TRP A 178 -5.99 1.38 7.51
C TRP A 178 -4.48 1.33 7.72
N LEU A 179 -3.72 1.83 6.75
CA LEU A 179 -2.27 1.95 6.82
C LEU A 179 -1.84 3.38 6.44
N PRO A 180 -0.81 3.95 7.09
CA PRO A 180 -0.24 5.24 6.71
C PRO A 180 0.49 5.13 5.37
N ARG A 181 0.79 6.28 4.76
CA ARG A 181 1.32 6.33 3.39
C ARG A 181 2.72 5.73 3.22
N ASN A 182 3.59 5.91 4.21
CA ASN A 182 5.02 5.62 4.07
C ASN A 182 5.42 4.31 4.74
N SER A 183 6.32 3.56 4.10
CA SER A 183 6.81 2.26 4.60
C SER A 183 7.32 2.29 6.04
N LYS A 184 8.03 3.34 6.46
CA LYS A 184 8.52 3.48 7.83
C LYS A 184 7.36 3.56 8.84
N GLN A 185 6.34 4.36 8.54
CA GLN A 185 5.17 4.50 9.41
C GLN A 185 4.37 3.20 9.45
N GLN A 186 4.21 2.54 8.29
CA GLN A 186 3.59 1.21 8.20
C GLN A 186 4.35 0.15 9.00
N ALA A 187 5.65 0.31 9.24
CA ALA A 187 6.39 -0.62 10.08
C ALA A 187 6.20 -0.34 11.58
N HIS A 188 6.15 0.92 11.99
CA HIS A 188 6.26 1.29 13.41
C HIS A 188 4.94 1.71 14.07
N GLU A 189 3.91 2.09 13.31
CA GLU A 189 2.73 2.79 13.88
C GLU A 189 1.42 1.98 13.79
N VAL A 190 1.38 0.87 13.05
CA VAL A 190 0.12 0.14 12.74
C VAL A 190 -0.03 -1.20 13.45
N GLY A 191 0.99 -1.62 14.20
CA GLY A 191 1.02 -2.93 14.82
C GLY A 191 2.25 -3.09 15.71
N ARG A 192 2.49 -4.31 16.17
CA ARG A 192 3.64 -4.58 17.03
C ARG A 192 4.88 -4.83 16.18
N PHE A 193 5.83 -3.92 16.29
CA PHE A 193 7.13 -4.03 15.63
C PHE A 193 8.06 -4.98 16.41
N ILE A 194 8.72 -5.89 15.69
CA ILE A 194 9.74 -6.80 16.19
C ILE A 194 11.03 -6.44 15.47
N GLU A 195 12.02 -5.98 16.24
CA GLU A 195 13.35 -5.65 15.76
C GLU A 195 14.09 -6.93 15.33
N LEU A 196 14.67 -6.87 14.13
CA LEU A 196 15.46 -7.94 13.55
C LEU A 196 16.86 -7.46 13.16
N GLY A 197 17.13 -6.15 13.16
CA GLY A 197 18.30 -5.55 12.52
C GLY A 197 19.65 -6.12 12.96
N SER A 198 19.79 -6.52 14.22
CA SER A 198 21.02 -7.08 14.81
C SER A 198 21.27 -8.56 14.53
N LEU A 199 20.31 -9.27 13.95
CA LEU A 199 20.38 -10.72 13.74
C LEU A 199 21.07 -11.08 12.42
N SER A 200 21.61 -12.30 12.33
CA SER A 200 22.07 -12.88 11.06
C SER A 200 20.89 -13.10 10.11
N PRO A 201 21.10 -13.11 8.78
CA PRO A 201 20.03 -13.41 7.82
C PRO A 201 19.26 -14.72 8.14
N GLU A 202 19.95 -15.77 8.57
CA GLU A 202 19.36 -17.06 8.93
C GLU A 202 18.43 -16.93 10.15
N GLU A 203 18.86 -16.24 11.20
CA GLU A 203 18.04 -15.98 12.38
C GLU A 203 16.84 -15.10 12.06
N LYS A 204 17.00 -14.10 11.17
CA LYS A 204 15.89 -13.27 10.67
C LYS A 204 14.83 -14.14 9.99
N GLU A 205 15.24 -15.01 9.05
CA GLU A 205 14.31 -15.89 8.34
C GLU A 205 13.63 -16.86 9.31
N ALA A 206 14.36 -17.43 10.27
CA ALA A 206 13.80 -18.31 11.29
C ALA A 206 12.72 -17.62 12.13
N ILE A 207 12.97 -16.40 12.62
CA ILE A 207 11.96 -15.65 13.40
C ILE A 207 10.73 -15.33 12.56
N ILE A 208 10.91 -14.91 11.30
CA ILE A 208 9.79 -14.62 10.40
C ILE A 208 8.95 -15.87 10.16
N LEU A 209 9.58 -17.03 9.95
CA LEU A 209 8.88 -18.30 9.75
C LEU A 209 8.13 -18.76 11.01
N SER A 210 8.72 -18.59 12.19
CA SER A 210 8.15 -19.04 13.46
C SER A 210 7.02 -18.15 13.98
N TYR A 211 7.11 -16.83 13.77
CA TYR A 211 6.21 -15.86 14.41
C TYR A 211 5.42 -14.99 13.44
N GLY A 212 5.82 -14.95 12.16
CA GLY A 212 5.07 -14.25 11.13
C GLY A 212 3.70 -14.90 10.91
N ILE A 213 2.66 -14.06 10.82
CA ILE A 213 1.31 -14.49 10.44
C ILE A 213 1.10 -14.20 8.96
N PRO A 214 0.90 -15.23 8.11
CA PRO A 214 0.63 -15.03 6.69
C PRO A 214 -0.49 -14.02 6.44
N TYR A 215 -0.26 -13.06 5.54
CA TYR A 215 -1.17 -11.97 5.19
C TYR A 215 -1.50 -10.97 6.32
N ALA A 216 -0.84 -11.06 7.47
CA ALA A 216 -1.01 -10.15 8.59
C ALA A 216 0.32 -9.74 9.24
N THR A 217 1.41 -9.85 8.47
CA THR A 217 2.75 -9.44 8.90
C THR A 217 3.41 -8.65 7.78
N LEU A 218 3.85 -7.43 8.11
CA LEU A 218 4.67 -6.62 7.23
C LEU A 218 6.15 -6.87 7.54
N ILE A 219 7.00 -6.91 6.52
CA ILE A 219 8.44 -7.04 6.67
C ILE A 219 9.07 -5.77 6.10
N TRP A 220 9.98 -5.17 6.86
CA TRP A 220 10.47 -3.83 6.59
C TRP A 220 11.99 -3.74 6.53
N ARG A 221 12.45 -2.91 5.60
CA ARG A 221 13.79 -2.34 5.55
C ARG A 221 13.70 -0.87 5.16
N LYS A 222 14.77 -0.11 5.35
CA LYS A 222 14.81 1.29 4.90
C LYS A 222 14.41 1.41 3.42
N GLY A 223 13.35 2.16 3.17
CA GLY A 223 12.83 2.44 1.82
C GLY A 223 11.97 1.35 1.18
N HIS A 224 11.69 0.23 1.86
CA HIS A 224 10.89 -0.86 1.26
C HIS A 224 10.09 -1.66 2.29
N ILE A 225 8.86 -2.00 1.93
CA ILE A 225 7.96 -2.82 2.75
C ILE A 225 7.34 -3.95 1.94
N MET A 226 7.08 -5.06 2.60
CA MET A 226 6.66 -6.33 2.00
C MET A 226 5.59 -6.98 2.86
N LEU A 227 4.65 -7.70 2.24
CA LEU A 227 3.66 -8.53 2.95
C LEU A 227 4.17 -9.96 3.05
N TYR A 228 4.29 -10.51 4.26
CA TYR A 228 4.58 -11.93 4.45
C TYR A 228 3.38 -12.79 4.05
N MET A 229 3.60 -13.83 3.23
CA MET A 229 2.54 -14.70 2.70
C MET A 229 2.57 -16.13 3.27
N GLY A 230 3.49 -16.43 4.19
CA GLY A 230 3.78 -17.79 4.64
C GLY A 230 5.05 -18.32 4.00
N SER A 231 5.12 -19.64 3.82
CA SER A 231 6.34 -20.30 3.37
C SER A 231 6.08 -21.32 2.26
N TYR A 232 7.10 -21.53 1.43
CA TYR A 232 7.16 -22.61 0.46
C TYR A 232 8.55 -23.26 0.54
N GLU A 233 8.61 -24.59 0.65
CA GLU A 233 9.86 -25.36 0.79
C GLU A 233 10.81 -24.81 1.87
N GLY A 234 10.24 -24.41 3.02
CA GLY A 234 11.00 -23.86 4.15
C GLY A 234 11.53 -22.44 3.95
N LYS A 235 11.14 -21.74 2.88
CA LYS A 235 11.52 -20.34 2.61
C LYS A 235 10.34 -19.41 2.79
N ALA A 236 10.57 -18.29 3.45
CA ALA A 236 9.57 -17.25 3.64
C ALA A 236 9.22 -16.60 2.30
N LEU A 237 7.92 -16.50 2.00
CA LEU A 237 7.40 -15.82 0.81
C LEU A 237 6.89 -14.43 1.17
N ILE A 238 7.17 -13.48 0.28
CA ILE A 238 6.75 -12.10 0.40
C ILE A 238 6.06 -11.61 -0.88
N PHE A 239 5.04 -10.76 -0.71
CA PHE A 239 4.40 -10.01 -1.79
C PHE A 239 4.73 -8.53 -1.69
N HIS A 240 5.26 -7.95 -2.77
CA HIS A 240 5.71 -6.56 -2.76
C HIS A 240 5.81 -5.96 -4.16
N SER A 241 5.56 -4.65 -4.25
CA SER A 241 5.91 -3.85 -5.43
C SER A 241 7.34 -3.33 -5.29
N MET A 242 8.23 -3.72 -6.21
CA MET A 242 9.65 -3.34 -6.14
C MET A 242 10.18 -2.81 -7.48
N TRP A 243 11.09 -1.84 -7.39
CA TRP A 243 11.76 -1.34 -8.59
C TRP A 243 12.83 -2.30 -9.10
N GLY A 244 13.73 -2.79 -8.26
CA GLY A 244 14.81 -3.67 -8.71
C GLY A 244 15.65 -4.25 -7.59
N VAL A 245 16.47 -5.22 -7.96
CA VAL A 245 17.44 -5.88 -7.08
C VAL A 245 18.83 -5.31 -7.34
N ASN A 246 19.61 -5.15 -6.28
CA ASN A 246 21.01 -4.78 -6.42
C ASN A 246 21.77 -5.95 -7.05
N THR A 247 22.65 -5.66 -7.99
CA THR A 247 23.53 -6.64 -8.62
C THR A 247 24.98 -6.24 -8.44
N GLN A 248 25.88 -7.21 -8.56
CA GLN A 248 27.31 -6.94 -8.59
C GLN A 248 27.96 -7.82 -9.66
N ASP A 249 28.76 -7.20 -10.52
CA ASP A 249 29.48 -7.95 -11.56
C ASP A 249 30.75 -8.63 -11.00
N PRO A 250 31.41 -9.50 -11.77
CA PRO A 250 32.65 -10.17 -11.34
C PRO A 250 33.81 -9.22 -11.01
N ARG A 251 33.75 -7.95 -11.43
CA ARG A 251 34.74 -6.90 -11.12
C ARG A 251 34.35 -6.10 -9.88
N GLY A 252 33.30 -6.50 -9.17
CA GLY A 252 32.82 -5.83 -7.97
C GLY A 252 31.99 -4.56 -8.24
N ARG A 253 31.68 -4.26 -9.51
CA ARG A 253 30.90 -3.06 -9.86
C ARG A 253 29.43 -3.27 -9.50
N LYS A 254 28.89 -2.35 -8.71
CA LYS A 254 27.47 -2.35 -8.31
C LYS A 254 26.59 -1.96 -9.50
N GLY A 255 25.48 -2.66 -9.65
CA GLY A 255 24.44 -2.38 -10.62
C GLY A 255 23.05 -2.61 -10.04
N ARG A 256 22.04 -2.52 -10.90
CA ARG A 256 20.65 -2.80 -10.55
C ARG A 256 19.96 -3.54 -11.68
N LYS A 257 19.28 -4.64 -11.36
CA LYS A 257 18.40 -5.35 -12.29
C LYS A 257 16.97 -4.95 -11.98
N VAL A 258 16.31 -4.32 -12.96
CA VAL A 258 14.94 -3.82 -12.83
C VAL A 258 13.98 -5.01 -12.80
N VAL A 259 13.10 -5.02 -11.80
CA VAL A 259 11.92 -5.88 -11.73
C VAL A 259 10.70 -5.05 -12.12
N GLY A 260 10.56 -3.85 -11.55
CA GLY A 260 9.64 -2.81 -12.01
C GLY A 260 8.16 -3.14 -11.86
N ARG A 261 7.79 -4.03 -10.92
CA ARG A 261 6.41 -4.49 -10.73
C ARG A 261 6.19 -5.15 -9.37
N SER A 262 4.94 -5.47 -9.07
CA SER A 262 4.55 -6.33 -7.97
C SER A 262 4.84 -7.80 -8.26
N VAL A 263 5.48 -8.47 -7.30
CA VAL A 263 5.96 -9.84 -7.42
C VAL A 263 5.82 -10.59 -6.10
N ILE A 264 5.76 -11.91 -6.20
CA ILE A 264 5.97 -12.81 -5.06
C ILE A 264 7.40 -13.35 -5.17
N THR A 265 8.20 -13.20 -4.11
CA THR A 265 9.57 -13.73 -4.05
C THR A 265 9.84 -14.35 -2.69
N THR A 266 11.01 -14.96 -2.54
CA THR A 266 11.58 -15.19 -1.20
C THR A 266 12.06 -13.87 -0.59
N LEU A 267 12.55 -13.89 0.65
CA LEU A 267 13.23 -12.73 1.26
C LEU A 267 14.58 -12.37 0.61
N ARG A 268 15.03 -13.14 -0.38
CA ARG A 268 16.36 -13.02 -1.02
C ARG A 268 16.26 -12.83 -2.54
N PRO A 269 15.47 -11.86 -3.05
CA PRO A 269 15.34 -11.66 -4.48
C PRO A 269 16.67 -11.19 -5.10
N GLY A 270 17.10 -11.85 -6.18
CA GLY A 270 18.31 -11.47 -6.92
C GLY A 270 19.62 -11.99 -6.33
N ILE A 271 19.58 -12.82 -5.28
CA ILE A 271 20.79 -13.39 -4.65
C ILE A 271 21.64 -14.20 -5.65
N GLU A 272 21.01 -14.80 -6.65
CA GLU A 272 21.66 -15.54 -7.73
C GLU A 272 22.57 -14.64 -8.60
N SER A 273 22.31 -13.34 -8.62
CA SER A 273 23.07 -12.36 -9.40
C SER A 273 24.36 -11.88 -8.69
N CYS A 274 24.66 -12.41 -7.50
CA CYS A 274 25.78 -11.97 -6.66
C CYS A 274 26.91 -13.00 -6.51
N ASN A 275 26.87 -14.13 -7.24
CA ASN A 275 27.86 -15.22 -7.15
C ASN A 275 28.20 -15.67 -5.71
N GLY A 276 27.27 -15.44 -4.77
CA GLY A 276 27.23 -16.04 -3.44
C GLY A 276 28.21 -15.55 -2.36
N ARG A 277 28.99 -14.48 -2.52
CA ARG A 277 30.06 -14.14 -1.52
C ARG A 277 30.33 -12.68 -1.20
N ALA A 278 29.71 -11.71 -1.89
CA ALA A 278 30.00 -10.31 -1.61
C ALA A 278 29.28 -9.81 -0.34
N PRO A 279 29.96 -9.14 0.60
CA PRO A 279 29.31 -8.46 1.72
C PRO A 279 28.24 -7.48 1.24
N GLY A 280 27.01 -7.56 1.77
CA GLY A 280 25.89 -6.70 1.40
C GLY A 280 25.06 -7.16 0.20
N CYS A 281 25.32 -8.36 -0.35
CA CYS A 281 24.53 -8.92 -1.45
C CYS A 281 23.28 -9.71 -1.01
N ASP A 282 23.22 -10.20 0.23
CA ASP A 282 22.01 -10.85 0.75
C ASP A 282 20.95 -9.79 1.08
N PRO A 283 19.81 -9.71 0.35
CA PRO A 283 18.79 -8.71 0.64
C PRO A 283 18.22 -8.83 2.06
N LEU A 284 18.22 -10.03 2.64
CA LEU A 284 17.73 -10.27 3.99
C LEU A 284 18.60 -9.60 5.06
N GLN A 285 19.88 -9.36 4.77
CA GLN A 285 20.76 -8.59 5.66
C GLN A 285 20.20 -7.18 5.92
N SER A 286 19.53 -6.58 4.94
CA SER A 286 18.95 -5.24 5.05
C SER A 286 17.60 -5.17 5.76
N VAL A 287 16.95 -6.31 6.03
CA VAL A 287 15.70 -6.34 6.81
C VAL A 287 15.99 -5.91 8.24
N LEU A 288 15.19 -4.97 8.73
CA LEU A 288 15.34 -4.36 10.05
C LEU A 288 14.26 -4.82 11.02
N GLY A 289 13.10 -5.24 10.53
CA GLY A 289 12.06 -5.75 11.41
C GLY A 289 10.87 -6.32 10.67
N MET A 290 9.95 -6.87 11.47
CA MET A 290 8.62 -7.26 11.03
C MET A 290 7.56 -6.66 11.94
N THR A 291 6.37 -6.44 11.40
CA THR A 291 5.26 -5.80 12.10
C THR A 291 4.05 -6.71 12.05
N LEU A 292 3.61 -7.16 13.22
CA LEU A 292 2.43 -8.00 13.37
C LEU A 292 1.20 -7.09 13.45
N LEU A 293 0.29 -7.20 12.48
CA LEU A 293 -0.91 -6.36 12.39
C LEU A 293 -2.03 -6.81 13.34
N LEU A 294 -1.95 -8.05 13.84
CA LEU A 294 -2.94 -8.59 14.76
C LEU A 294 -2.46 -8.42 16.22
N PRO A 295 -3.27 -7.81 17.11
CA PRO A 295 -2.85 -7.51 18.48
C PRO A 295 -2.54 -8.77 19.31
N ASN A 296 -3.19 -9.89 19.01
CA ASN A 296 -3.04 -11.15 19.75
C ASN A 296 -2.01 -12.12 19.13
N ALA A 297 -1.15 -11.64 18.22
CA ALA A 297 -0.15 -12.48 17.59
C ALA A 297 0.88 -13.01 18.63
N PRO A 298 1.44 -14.23 18.47
CA PRO A 298 2.53 -14.72 19.30
C PRO A 298 3.81 -13.90 19.10
N THR A 299 4.67 -13.82 20.12
CA THR A 299 5.98 -13.14 20.08
C THR A 299 7.13 -14.11 20.24
N PRO A 300 8.29 -13.81 19.62
CA PRO A 300 9.56 -14.34 20.10
C PRO A 300 9.73 -14.05 21.58
N PRO A 301 10.34 -14.97 22.37
CA PRO A 301 10.78 -14.63 23.71
C PRO A 301 11.76 -13.45 23.65
N GLU A 302 11.68 -12.54 24.62
CA GLU A 302 12.68 -11.47 24.72
C GLU A 302 14.07 -12.09 24.88
N PRO A 303 15.11 -11.56 24.21
CA PRO A 303 16.47 -12.00 24.46
C PRO A 303 16.77 -11.77 25.95
N ALA A 304 17.23 -12.81 26.64
CA ALA A 304 17.61 -12.72 28.04
C ALA A 304 18.58 -11.55 28.21
N SER A 305 18.27 -10.61 29.11
CA SER A 305 19.13 -9.46 29.38
C SER A 305 20.50 -9.95 29.88
N SER A 306 21.49 -9.99 29.00
CA SER A 306 22.87 -10.29 29.37
C SER A 306 23.54 -9.03 29.92
N PHE A 307 23.10 -8.61 31.09
CA PHE A 307 23.91 -7.79 31.97
C PHE A 307 24.07 -8.52 33.30
N PRO A 308 25.21 -9.18 33.57
CA PRO A 308 25.57 -9.41 34.95
C PRO A 308 25.78 -8.03 35.58
N SER A 309 24.99 -7.71 36.60
CA SER A 309 25.30 -6.61 37.51
C SER A 309 26.63 -6.94 38.19
N GLN A 310 27.73 -6.52 37.58
CA GLN A 310 28.95 -6.28 38.34
C GLN A 310 28.70 -4.99 39.12
N ASN A 311 28.45 -5.13 40.41
CA ASN A 311 28.69 -4.06 41.36
C ASN A 311 29.82 -4.50 42.31
N PRO A 312 30.64 -3.54 42.75
CA PRO A 312 32.01 -3.75 43.24
C PRO A 312 32.12 -4.45 44.59
#